data_AF-A0A7S0G238-F1
#
_entry.id   AF-A0A7S0G238-F1
#
_cell.length_a   1.000
_cell.length_b   1.000
_cell.length_c   1.000
_cell.angle_alpha   90.00
_cell.angle_beta   90.00
_cell.angle_gamma   90.00
#
_symmetry.space_group_name_H-M   'P 1'
#
loop_
_entity.id
_entity.type
_entity.pdbx_description
1 polymer ?
#
loop_
_entity_poly.entity_id
_entity_poly.type
_entity_poly.pdbx_seq_one_letter_code
_entity_poly.pdbx_strand_id
1 'polypeptide(L)'
;MTSHDSESLLLEVREEWEAAQGELSTALSKALTAVPQSVKEADRVRQMGTGLMDGVHRVSTRVEGVETGAEEAVAAIANADAVLRRVERARNMLARAAEVETLTERIEAIFVGGDLLAAADSIAKLRENLEALQDVPEINSKKEALYNADKKLNALAE
;
A
#
# COMPACT_ATOMS: atom_id res chain seq x y z
N MET A 1 -89.08 -11.42 -46.39
CA MET A 1 -88.07 -11.83 -45.37
C MET A 1 -86.78 -11.01 -45.45
N THR A 2 -86.37 -10.50 -46.62
CA THR A 2 -85.10 -9.77 -46.79
C THR A 2 -85.00 -8.40 -46.09
N SER A 3 -86.10 -7.66 -45.90
CA SER A 3 -86.06 -6.33 -45.29
C SER A 3 -85.79 -6.35 -43.78
N HIS A 4 -86.31 -7.36 -43.08
CA HIS A 4 -86.15 -7.47 -41.61
C HIS A 4 -84.73 -7.95 -41.24
N ASP A 5 -84.18 -8.88 -42.02
CA ASP A 5 -82.79 -9.34 -41.86
C ASP A 5 -81.79 -8.21 -42.12
N SER A 6 -82.07 -7.34 -43.10
CA SER A 6 -81.22 -6.18 -43.40
C SER A 6 -81.19 -5.17 -42.25
N GLU A 7 -82.35 -4.93 -41.63
CA GLU A 7 -82.48 -4.01 -40.50
C GLU A 7 -81.81 -4.57 -39.24
N SER A 8 -81.93 -5.88 -39.01
CA SER A 8 -81.22 -6.59 -37.93
C SER A 8 -79.70 -6.50 -38.05
N LEU A 9 -79.15 -6.72 -39.25
CA LEU A 9 -77.71 -6.64 -39.49
C LEU A 9 -77.17 -5.21 -39.32
N LEU A 10 -77.95 -4.19 -39.69
CA LEU A 10 -77.55 -2.80 -39.48
C LEU A 10 -77.56 -2.41 -37.99
N LEU A 11 -78.45 -3.02 -37.20
CA LEU A 11 -78.51 -2.81 -35.76
C LEU A 11 -77.31 -3.46 -35.06
N GLU A 12 -76.98 -4.69 -35.44
CA GLU A 12 -75.81 -5.42 -34.93
C GLU A 12 -74.49 -4.69 -35.25
N VAL A 13 -74.30 -4.25 -36.51
CA VAL A 13 -73.13 -3.45 -36.90
C VAL A 13 -73.05 -2.12 -36.16
N ARG A 14 -74.19 -1.50 -35.86
CA ARG A 14 -74.24 -0.26 -35.07
C ARG A 14 -73.83 -0.51 -33.61
N GLU A 15 -74.32 -1.58 -33.00
CA GLU A 15 -73.95 -1.95 -31.63
C GLU A 15 -72.45 -2.28 -31.52
N GLU A 16 -71.90 -3.03 -32.48
CA GLU A 16 -70.46 -3.30 -32.56
C GLU A 16 -69.63 -2.02 -32.76
N TRP A 17 -70.11 -1.10 -33.59
CA TRP A 17 -69.45 0.19 -33.80
C TRP A 17 -69.44 1.04 -32.53
N GLU A 18 -70.57 1.13 -31.82
CA GLU A 18 -70.68 1.88 -30.57
C GLU A 18 -69.81 1.25 -29.46
N ALA A 19 -69.73 -0.08 -29.39
CA ALA A 19 -68.84 -0.80 -28.48
C ALA A 19 -67.36 -0.52 -28.80
N ALA A 20 -66.94 -0.66 -30.07
CA ALA A 20 -65.58 -0.39 -30.51
C ALA A 20 -65.18 1.08 -30.26
N GLN A 21 -66.08 2.02 -30.49
CA GLN A 21 -65.86 3.44 -30.19
C GLN A 21 -65.71 3.69 -28.68
N GLY A 22 -66.52 3.02 -27.85
CA GLY A 22 -66.43 3.08 -26.39
C GLY A 22 -65.10 2.54 -25.85
N GLU A 23 -64.66 1.39 -26.38
CA GLU A 23 -63.37 0.79 -26.04
C GLU A 23 -62.20 1.67 -26.46
N LEU A 24 -62.22 2.21 -27.69
CA LEU A 24 -61.20 3.11 -28.18
C LEU A 24 -61.12 4.40 -27.34
N SER A 25 -62.26 5.00 -27.00
CA SER A 25 -62.31 6.20 -26.15
C SER A 25 -61.73 5.93 -24.77
N THR A 26 -62.06 4.78 -24.17
CA THR A 26 -61.55 4.36 -22.87
C THR A 26 -60.04 4.10 -22.92
N ALA A 27 -59.56 3.40 -23.95
CA ALA A 27 -58.15 3.14 -24.15
C ALA A 27 -57.36 4.44 -24.37
N LEU A 28 -57.90 5.36 -25.17
CA LEU A 28 -57.29 6.67 -25.42
C LEU A 28 -57.22 7.51 -24.14
N SER A 29 -58.29 7.54 -23.34
CA SER A 29 -58.31 8.23 -22.06
C SER A 29 -57.24 7.70 -21.10
N LYS A 30 -57.11 6.37 -20.99
CA LYS A 30 -56.06 5.72 -20.20
C LYS A 30 -54.67 6.08 -20.72
N ALA A 31 -54.45 6.01 -22.04
CA ALA A 31 -53.17 6.34 -22.67
C ALA A 31 -52.78 7.81 -22.43
N LEU A 32 -53.74 8.74 -22.58
CA LEU A 32 -53.54 10.17 -22.32
C LEU A 32 -53.11 10.46 -20.86
N THR A 33 -53.53 9.62 -19.91
CA THR A 33 -53.08 9.74 -18.51
C THR A 33 -51.76 9.03 -18.22
N ALA A 34 -51.54 7.84 -18.80
CA ALA A 34 -50.41 6.99 -18.47
C ALA A 34 -49.10 7.46 -19.14
N VAL A 35 -49.17 7.88 -20.41
CA VAL A 35 -47.96 8.26 -21.19
C VAL A 35 -47.22 9.44 -20.55
N PRO A 36 -47.88 10.55 -20.13
CA PRO A 36 -47.18 11.64 -19.46
C PRO A 36 -46.56 11.22 -18.12
N GLN A 37 -47.19 10.30 -17.39
CA GLN A 37 -46.64 9.78 -16.13
C GLN A 37 -45.39 8.93 -16.37
N SER A 38 -45.41 8.03 -17.35
CA SER A 38 -44.25 7.22 -17.70
C SER A 38 -43.09 8.05 -18.23
N VAL A 39 -43.36 9.11 -18.99
CA VAL A 39 -42.32 10.05 -19.46
C VAL A 39 -41.67 10.78 -18.27
N LYS A 40 -42.47 11.29 -17.34
CA LYS A 40 -41.95 11.93 -16.12
C LYS A 40 -41.09 10.99 -15.29
N GLU A 41 -41.50 9.73 -15.16
CA GLU A 41 -40.72 8.75 -14.40
C GLU A 41 -39.43 8.38 -15.14
N ALA A 42 -39.46 8.23 -16.46
CA ALA A 42 -38.26 8.01 -17.27
C ALA A 42 -37.26 9.18 -17.13
N ASP A 43 -37.74 10.42 -17.16
CA ASP A 43 -36.91 11.61 -16.95
C ASP A 43 -36.30 11.64 -15.53
N ARG A 44 -37.09 11.28 -14.52
CA ARG A 44 -36.61 11.17 -13.14
C ARG A 44 -35.51 10.11 -13.01
N VAL A 45 -35.73 8.92 -13.56
CA VAL A 45 -34.73 7.84 -13.55
C VAL A 45 -33.47 8.27 -14.29
N ARG A 46 -33.60 8.97 -15.42
CA ARG A 46 -32.47 9.52 -16.16
C ARG A 46 -31.66 10.51 -15.33
N GLN A 47 -32.31 11.44 -14.64
CA GLN A 47 -31.65 12.40 -13.74
C GLN A 47 -30.95 11.72 -12.57
N MET A 48 -31.57 10.69 -11.98
CA MET A 48 -30.95 9.89 -10.94
C MET A 48 -29.73 9.13 -11.48
N GLY A 49 -29.82 8.57 -12.69
CA GLY A 49 -28.72 7.89 -13.37
C GLY A 49 -27.54 8.82 -13.64
N THR A 50 -27.80 10.05 -14.12
CA THR A 50 -26.73 11.05 -14.31
C THR A 50 -26.10 11.46 -12.99
N GLY A 51 -26.90 11.68 -11.94
CA GLY A 51 -26.38 12.00 -10.61
C GLY A 51 -25.53 10.88 -10.00
N LEU A 52 -25.90 9.62 -10.25
CA LEU A 52 -25.12 8.46 -9.85
C LEU A 52 -23.79 8.40 -10.61
N MET A 53 -23.81 8.60 -11.93
CA MET A 53 -22.59 8.64 -12.76
C MET A 53 -21.61 9.71 -12.28
N ASP A 54 -22.11 10.92 -11.97
CA ASP A 54 -21.29 11.98 -11.39
C ASP A 54 -20.72 11.59 -10.02
N GLY A 55 -21.52 10.89 -9.20
CA GLY A 55 -21.09 10.36 -7.92
C GLY A 55 -19.96 9.33 -8.07
N VAL A 56 -20.13 8.37 -8.99
CA VAL A 56 -19.12 7.36 -9.31
C VAL A 56 -17.84 8.01 -9.82
N HIS A 57 -17.95 9.00 -10.71
CA HIS A 57 -16.78 9.69 -11.24
C HIS A 57 -15.99 10.41 -10.14
N ARG A 58 -16.69 11.13 -9.24
CA ARG A 58 -16.04 11.77 -8.07
C ARG A 58 -15.34 10.77 -7.16
N VAL A 59 -15.95 9.60 -6.92
CA VAL A 59 -15.32 8.55 -6.11
C VAL A 59 -14.09 8.00 -6.82
N SER A 60 -14.16 7.72 -8.13
CA SER A 60 -13.03 7.24 -8.92
C SER A 60 -11.85 8.19 -8.84
N THR A 61 -12.05 9.49 -9.10
CA THR A 61 -11.00 10.50 -9.00
C THR A 61 -10.39 10.59 -7.60
N ARG A 62 -11.21 10.41 -6.55
CA ARG A 62 -10.71 10.42 -5.17
C ARG A 62 -9.87 9.17 -4.87
N VAL A 63 -10.24 8.02 -5.41
CA VAL A 63 -9.47 6.77 -5.27
C VAL A 63 -8.13 6.90 -5.99
N GLU A 64 -8.12 7.38 -7.23
CA GLU A 64 -6.89 7.62 -8.00
C GLU A 64 -5.94 8.60 -7.27
N GLY A 65 -6.49 9.66 -6.68
CA GLY A 65 -5.72 10.61 -5.86
C GLY A 65 -5.12 9.97 -4.60
N VAL A 66 -5.87 9.10 -3.92
CA VAL A 66 -5.37 8.34 -2.76
C VAL A 66 -4.30 7.34 -3.17
N GLU A 67 -4.46 6.67 -4.31
CA GLU A 67 -3.48 5.72 -4.84
C GLU A 67 -2.15 6.42 -5.11
N THR A 68 -2.19 7.58 -5.79
CA THR A 68 -0.99 8.39 -6.06
C THR A 68 -0.31 8.83 -4.78
N GLY A 69 -1.08 9.34 -3.80
CA GLY A 69 -0.53 9.75 -2.51
C GLY A 69 0.03 8.59 -1.68
N ALA A 70 -0.55 7.39 -1.82
CA ALA A 70 -0.05 6.19 -1.16
C ALA A 70 1.29 5.73 -1.77
N GLU A 71 1.44 5.78 -3.09
CA GLU A 71 2.71 5.47 -3.76
C GLU A 71 3.83 6.42 -3.30
N GLU A 72 3.56 7.72 -3.23
CA GLU A 72 4.50 8.72 -2.72
C GLU A 72 4.88 8.44 -1.24
N ALA A 73 3.88 8.10 -0.41
CA ALA A 73 4.12 7.78 0.99
C ALA A 73 4.97 6.51 1.14
N VAL A 74 4.71 5.46 0.35
CA VAL A 74 5.51 4.22 0.35
C VAL A 74 6.94 4.51 -0.09
N ALA A 75 7.15 5.32 -1.14
CA ALA A 75 8.47 5.73 -1.58
C ALA A 75 9.22 6.53 -0.49
N ALA A 76 8.53 7.42 0.21
CA ALA A 76 9.10 8.18 1.33
C ALA A 76 9.50 7.25 2.49
N ILE A 77 8.66 6.27 2.84
CA ILE A 77 8.96 5.27 3.88
C ILE A 77 10.17 4.41 3.48
N ALA A 78 10.25 3.97 2.22
CA ALA A 78 11.38 3.19 1.73
C ALA A 78 12.71 3.96 1.81
N ASN A 79 12.69 5.26 1.47
CA ASN A 79 13.85 6.13 1.63
C ASN A 79 14.24 6.31 3.10
N ALA A 80 13.25 6.49 3.99
CA ALA A 80 13.49 6.59 5.42
C ALA A 80 14.10 5.31 6.00
N ASP A 81 13.60 4.12 5.60
CA ASP A 81 14.15 2.82 6.00
C ASP A 81 15.61 2.66 5.53
N ALA A 82 15.92 3.08 4.30
CA ALA A 82 17.29 3.05 3.79
C ALA A 82 18.24 3.92 4.63
N VAL A 83 17.79 5.11 5.05
CA VAL A 83 18.57 5.97 5.96
C VAL A 83 18.70 5.33 7.34
N LEU A 84 17.61 4.77 7.90
CA LEU A 84 17.63 4.11 9.20
C LEU A 84 18.63 2.95 9.22
N ARG A 85 18.61 2.08 8.21
CA ARG A 85 19.58 0.97 8.08
C ARG A 85 21.02 1.46 7.96
N ARG A 86 21.25 2.62 7.34
CA ARG A 86 22.59 3.23 7.31
C ARG A 86 23.01 3.74 8.69
N VAL A 87 22.09 4.38 9.40
CA VAL A 87 22.33 4.88 10.77
C VAL A 87 22.56 3.72 11.74
N GLU A 88 21.79 2.65 11.66
CA GLU A 88 21.97 1.45 12.49
C GLU A 88 23.31 0.77 12.21
N ARG A 89 23.71 0.66 10.94
CA ARG A 89 25.05 0.16 10.58
C ARG A 89 26.15 1.04 11.17
N ALA A 90 26.04 2.36 11.01
CA ALA A 90 27.02 3.30 11.57
C ALA A 90 27.06 3.22 13.11
N ARG A 91 25.91 3.10 13.78
CA ARG A 91 25.81 2.92 15.23
C ARG A 91 26.50 1.62 15.67
N ASN A 92 26.25 0.50 14.99
CA ASN A 92 26.88 -0.77 15.30
C ASN A 92 28.40 -0.72 15.08
N MET A 93 28.85 -0.05 14.02
CA MET A 93 30.27 0.20 13.79
C MET A 93 30.90 1.02 14.92
N LEU A 94 30.26 2.11 15.34
CA LEU A 94 30.73 2.94 16.46
C LEU A 94 30.77 2.19 17.79
N ALA A 95 29.76 1.36 18.08
CA ALA A 95 29.74 0.53 19.28
C ALA A 95 30.91 -0.47 19.29
N ARG A 96 31.16 -1.16 18.17
CA ARG A 96 32.31 -2.06 18.03
C ARG A 96 33.64 -1.32 18.13
N ALA A 97 33.74 -0.11 17.57
CA ALA A 97 34.95 0.71 17.67
C ALA A 97 35.25 1.10 19.14
N ALA A 98 34.23 1.45 19.92
CA ALA A 98 34.38 1.71 21.35
C ALA A 98 34.82 0.44 22.11
N GLU A 99 34.26 -0.73 21.79
CA GLU A 99 34.72 -2.00 22.37
C GLU A 99 36.19 -2.29 22.04
N VAL A 100 36.62 -2.09 20.80
CA VAL A 100 38.03 -2.21 20.37
C VAL A 100 38.94 -1.31 21.20
N GLU A 101 38.54 -0.07 21.45
CA GLU A 101 39.31 0.86 22.28
C GLU A 101 39.47 0.33 23.72
N THR A 102 38.37 -0.07 24.35
CA THR A 102 38.41 -0.64 25.72
C THR A 102 39.23 -1.94 25.81
N LEU A 103 39.15 -2.81 24.80
CA LEU A 103 39.94 -4.03 24.74
C LEU A 103 41.43 -3.73 24.57
N THR A 104 41.79 -2.71 23.77
CA THR A 104 43.19 -2.31 23.57
C THR A 104 43.80 -1.83 24.88
N GLU A 105 43.11 -0.94 25.62
CA GLU A 105 43.57 -0.46 26.93
C GLU A 105 43.73 -1.61 27.95
N ARG A 106 42.76 -2.53 27.96
CA ARG A 106 42.77 -3.68 28.86
C ARG A 106 43.89 -4.67 28.55
N ILE A 107 44.19 -4.90 27.27
CA ILE A 107 45.31 -5.76 26.86
C ILE A 107 46.64 -5.19 27.35
N GLU A 108 46.85 -3.87 27.21
CA GLU A 108 48.05 -3.22 27.71
C GLU A 108 48.20 -3.38 29.24
N ALA A 109 47.11 -3.23 30.00
CA ALA A 109 47.12 -3.45 31.44
C ALA A 109 47.39 -4.91 31.84
N ILE A 110 46.82 -5.88 31.12
CA ILE A 110 47.01 -7.32 31.41
C ILE A 110 48.44 -7.78 31.09
N PHE A 111 49.05 -7.26 30.02
CA PHE A 111 50.47 -7.55 29.71
C PHE A 111 51.42 -7.05 30.81
N VAL A 112 51.11 -5.93 31.46
CA VAL A 112 51.86 -5.45 32.63
C VAL A 112 51.62 -6.35 33.86
N GLY A 113 50.42 -6.90 34.00
CA GLY A 113 50.03 -7.78 35.11
C GLY A 113 50.50 -9.24 34.97
N GLY A 114 50.89 -9.69 33.77
CA GLY A 114 51.48 -11.02 33.53
C GLY A 114 50.47 -12.17 33.35
N ASP A 115 49.17 -11.91 33.23
CA ASP A 115 48.16 -12.95 32.97
C ASP A 115 48.02 -13.22 31.46
N LEU A 116 48.83 -14.16 30.97
CA LEU A 116 48.90 -14.51 29.55
C LEU A 116 47.61 -15.13 28.99
N LEU A 117 46.83 -15.85 29.82
CA LEU A 117 45.59 -16.49 29.36
C LEU A 117 44.50 -15.44 29.14
N ALA A 118 44.37 -14.50 30.08
CA ALA A 118 43.45 -13.37 29.94
C ALA A 118 43.83 -12.42 28.79
N ALA A 119 45.13 -12.29 28.50
CA ALA A 119 45.61 -11.55 27.34
C ALA A 119 45.20 -12.22 26.02
N ALA A 120 45.40 -13.54 25.90
CA ALA A 120 45.02 -14.31 24.71
C ALA A 120 43.52 -14.23 24.41
N ASP A 121 42.67 -14.36 25.44
CA ASP A 121 41.21 -14.22 25.29
C ASP A 121 40.78 -12.82 24.86
N SER A 122 41.45 -11.79 25.39
CA SER A 122 41.16 -10.39 25.05
C SER A 122 41.60 -10.04 23.63
N ILE A 123 42.75 -10.58 23.19
CA ILE A 123 43.27 -10.46 21.82
C ILE A 123 42.35 -11.17 20.82
N ALA A 124 41.84 -12.37 21.16
CA ALA A 124 40.89 -13.08 20.31
C ALA A 124 39.61 -12.27 20.07
N LYS A 125 39.05 -11.66 21.13
CA LYS A 125 37.89 -10.76 21.03
C LYS A 125 38.18 -9.48 20.26
N LEU A 126 39.37 -8.90 20.47
CA LEU A 126 39.83 -7.72 19.73
C LEU A 126 39.92 -8.02 18.23
N ARG A 127 40.40 -9.21 17.85
CA ARG A 127 40.45 -9.67 16.46
C ARG A 127 39.07 -9.79 15.83
N GLU A 128 38.12 -10.44 16.51
CA GLU A 128 36.73 -10.58 16.03
C GLU A 128 36.06 -9.21 15.78
N ASN A 129 36.23 -8.28 16.72
CA ASN A 129 35.68 -6.93 16.61
C ASN A 129 36.39 -6.07 15.54
N LEU A 130 37.69 -6.26 15.31
CA LEU A 130 38.45 -5.58 14.25
C LEU A 130 38.12 -6.11 12.85
N GLU A 131 37.87 -7.42 12.71
CA GLU A 131 37.46 -8.05 11.44
C GLU A 131 36.10 -7.50 10.98
N ALA A 132 35.18 -7.35 11.93
CA ALA A 132 33.91 -6.67 11.74
C ALA A 132 34.00 -5.20 11.27
N LEU A 133 35.15 -4.55 11.43
CA LEU A 133 35.41 -3.15 11.08
C LEU A 133 36.44 -3.00 9.95
N GLN A 134 36.66 -4.06 9.17
CA GLN A 134 37.74 -4.13 8.18
C GLN A 134 37.76 -3.01 7.13
N ASP A 135 36.61 -2.42 6.81
CA ASP A 135 36.42 -1.41 5.77
C ASP A 135 36.66 0.04 6.25
N VAL A 136 37.00 0.23 7.54
CA VAL A 136 37.24 1.55 8.13
C VAL A 136 38.75 1.83 8.13
N PRO A 137 39.27 2.76 7.30
CA PRO A 137 40.71 3.00 7.15
C PRO A 137 41.38 3.49 8.43
N GLU A 138 40.66 4.19 9.31
CA GLU A 138 41.14 4.68 10.60
C GLU A 138 41.50 3.54 11.57
N ILE A 139 40.97 2.33 11.34
CA ILE A 139 41.19 1.14 12.17
C ILE A 139 42.46 0.37 11.79
N ASN A 140 43.12 0.73 10.68
CA ASN A 140 44.38 0.10 10.28
C ASN A 140 45.49 0.24 11.34
N SER A 141 45.54 1.38 12.06
CA SER A 141 46.48 1.58 13.16
C SER A 141 46.25 0.62 14.34
N LYS A 142 44.99 0.30 14.63
CA LYS A 142 44.61 -0.66 15.68
C LYS A 142 44.89 -2.11 15.26
N LYS A 143 44.80 -2.44 13.97
CA LYS A 143 45.24 -3.75 13.44
C LYS A 143 46.75 -3.95 13.62
N GLU A 144 47.54 -2.90 13.41
CA GLU A 144 48.99 -2.94 13.65
C GLU A 144 49.32 -3.12 15.14
N ALA A 145 48.57 -2.47 16.02
CA ALA A 145 48.67 -2.67 17.47
C ALA A 145 48.33 -4.12 17.89
N LEU A 146 47.27 -4.72 17.32
CA LEU A 146 46.92 -6.13 17.54
C LEU A 146 48.06 -7.06 17.08
N TYR A 147 48.62 -6.84 15.89
CA TYR A 147 49.73 -7.65 15.37
C TYR A 147 50.96 -7.60 16.29
N ASN A 148 51.26 -6.42 16.84
CA ASN A 148 52.34 -6.24 17.81
C ASN A 148 52.05 -6.94 19.15
N ALA A 149 50.78 -6.94 19.60
CA ALA A 149 50.35 -7.66 20.80
C ALA A 149 50.45 -9.19 20.62
N ASP A 150 50.01 -9.72 19.47
CA ASP A 150 50.16 -11.14 19.11
C ASP A 150 51.63 -11.55 19.10
N LYS A 151 52.50 -10.73 18.51
CA LYS A 151 53.95 -10.99 18.47
C LYS A 151 54.56 -11.03 19.88
N LYS A 152 54.14 -10.13 20.78
CA LYS A 152 54.58 -10.15 22.18
C LYS A 152 54.10 -11.39 22.92
N LEU A 153 52.85 -11.81 22.70
CA LEU A 153 52.30 -13.02 23.33
C LEU A 153 53.06 -14.27 22.87
N ASN A 154 53.32 -14.41 21.56
CA ASN A 154 54.09 -15.53 21.03
C ASN A 154 55.54 -15.54 21.56
N ALA A 155 56.19 -14.38 21.69
CA ALA A 155 57.54 -14.28 22.23
C ALA A 155 57.62 -14.58 23.75
N LEU A 156 56.52 -14.50 24.48
CA LEU A 156 56.44 -14.87 25.90
C LEU A 156 56.02 -16.34 26.10
N ALA A 157 55.56 -17.01 25.04
CA ALA A 157 55.17 -18.41 25.04
C ALA A 157 56.31 -19.36 24.59
N GLU A 158 57.36 -18.81 23.95
CA GLU A 158 58.65 -19.48 23.69
C GLU A 158 59.60 -19.40 24.90
#